data_AF-A0A970RLQ8-F1
#
_entry.id   AF-A0A970RLQ8-F1
#
_cell.length_a   1.000
_cell.length_b   1.000
_cell.length_c   1.000
_cell.angle_alpha   90.00
_cell.angle_beta   90.00
_cell.angle_gamma   90.00
#
_symmetry.space_group_name_H-M   'P 1'
#
loop_
_entity.id
_entity.type
_entity.pdbx_description
1 polymer ?
#
loop_
_entity_poly.entity_id
_entity_poly.type
_entity_poly.pdbx_seq_one_letter_code
_entity_poly.pdbx_strand_id
1 'polypeptide(L)'
;MDRKTTESRDYYDRIASGYVDSAENGFTRAFVKHIARDLPLRPHDRVLDVACGPGELLRLLSNRESTITGVGIDVSPEMIRTARRSNPGAESLTPRHVFRATAWKGIAP
;
A
#
# COMPACT_ATOMS: atom_id res chain seq x y z
N MET A 1 22.90 0.54 -3.92
CA MET A 1 21.98 1.60 -3.46
C MET A 1 22.80 2.77 -3.01
N ASP A 2 22.36 3.99 -3.29
CA ASP A 2 22.97 5.19 -2.73
C ASP A 2 22.65 5.33 -1.24
N ARG A 3 23.39 6.22 -0.54
CA ARG A 3 23.27 6.43 0.91
C ARG A 3 21.85 6.80 1.35
N LYS A 4 21.16 7.67 0.62
CA LYS A 4 19.80 8.11 1.01
C LYS A 4 18.82 6.96 0.91
N THR A 5 18.92 6.14 -0.14
CA THR A 5 18.06 4.95 -0.29
C THR A 5 18.27 3.96 0.85
N THR A 6 19.51 3.73 1.28
CA THR A 6 19.80 2.87 2.44
C THR A 6 19.25 3.47 3.75
N GLU A 7 19.48 4.75 3.99
CA GLU A 7 18.97 5.45 5.18
C GLU A 7 17.43 5.37 5.26
N SER A 8 16.73 5.63 4.16
CA SER A 8 15.26 5.50 4.10
C SER A 8 14.79 4.08 4.36
N ARG A 9 15.41 3.08 3.72
CA ARG A 9 15.05 1.67 3.93
C ARG A 9 15.20 1.28 5.40
N ASP A 10 16.37 1.55 5.99
CA ASP A 10 16.68 1.13 7.34
C ASP A 10 15.82 1.86 8.39
N TYR A 11 15.40 3.10 8.11
CA TYR A 11 14.42 3.81 8.92
C TYR A 11 13.04 3.13 8.88
N TYR A 12 12.50 2.92 7.68
CA TYR A 12 11.16 2.35 7.51
C TYR A 12 11.08 0.88 7.92
N ASP A 13 12.16 0.11 7.76
CA ASP A 13 12.26 -1.25 8.29
C ASP A 13 12.11 -1.28 9.82
N ARG A 14 12.67 -0.29 10.52
CA ARG A 14 12.62 -0.20 11.99
C ARG A 14 11.22 0.11 12.52
N ILE A 15 10.46 0.95 11.81
CA ILE A 15 9.16 1.42 12.29
C ILE A 15 7.97 0.63 11.74
N ALA A 16 8.16 -0.20 10.71
CA ALA A 16 7.10 -0.88 9.99
C ALA A 16 6.11 -1.66 10.88
N SER A 17 6.60 -2.32 11.94
CA SER A 17 5.76 -3.12 12.85
C SER A 17 4.72 -2.29 13.61
N GLY A 18 5.05 -1.04 13.94
CA GLY A 18 4.17 -0.10 14.64
C GLY A 18 3.62 1.03 13.76
N TYR A 19 3.96 1.04 12.46
CA TYR A 19 3.64 2.16 11.58
C TYR A 19 2.13 2.44 11.51
N VAL A 20 1.31 1.39 11.39
CA VAL A 20 -0.16 1.54 11.27
C VAL A 20 -0.78 2.33 12.44
N ASP A 21 -0.26 2.14 13.64
CA ASP A 21 -0.73 2.80 14.87
C ASP A 21 0.09 4.05 15.24
N SER A 22 1.05 4.44 14.39
CA SER A 22 1.94 5.57 14.63
C SER A 22 1.31 6.93 14.30
N ALA A 23 1.82 7.98 14.95
CA ALA A 23 1.46 9.36 14.61
C ALA A 23 1.80 9.70 13.15
N GLU A 24 2.88 9.17 12.60
CA GLU A 24 3.26 9.35 11.19
C GLU A 24 2.17 8.87 10.22
N ASN A 25 1.61 7.68 10.49
CA ASN A 25 0.47 7.19 9.72
C ASN A 25 -0.77 8.07 9.92
N GLY A 26 -1.01 8.54 11.14
CA GLY A 26 -2.10 9.49 11.43
C GLY A 26 -2.08 10.74 10.55
N PHE A 27 -0.91 11.37 10.38
CA PHE A 27 -0.75 12.54 9.50
C PHE A 27 -0.95 12.20 8.02
N THR A 28 -0.37 11.09 7.56
CA THR A 28 -0.40 10.69 6.14
C THR A 28 -1.79 10.24 5.71
N ARG A 29 -2.59 9.69 6.63
CA ARG A 29 -3.88 9.08 6.35
C ARG A 29 -4.93 10.06 5.82
N ALA A 30 -4.88 11.34 6.22
CA ALA A 30 -5.76 12.37 5.67
C ALA A 30 -5.51 12.57 4.17
N PHE A 31 -4.25 12.64 3.76
CA PHE A 31 -3.86 12.74 2.35
C PHE A 31 -4.24 11.49 1.56
N VAL A 32 -3.96 10.30 2.11
CA VAL A 32 -4.33 9.02 1.47
C VAL A 32 -5.84 8.95 1.19
N LYS A 33 -6.67 9.36 2.16
CA LYS A 33 -8.13 9.40 1.96
C LYS A 33 -8.57 10.43 0.93
N HIS A 34 -7.94 11.60 0.91
CA HIS A 34 -8.22 12.64 -0.08
C HIS A 34 -7.90 12.17 -1.49
N ILE A 35 -6.72 11.58 -1.70
CA ILE A 35 -6.31 10.98 -2.98
C ILE A 35 -7.30 9.88 -3.37
N ALA A 36 -7.63 8.96 -2.46
CA ALA A 36 -8.53 7.85 -2.77
C ALA A 36 -9.94 8.30 -3.20
N ARG A 37 -10.41 9.44 -2.67
CA ARG A 37 -11.71 10.04 -3.00
C ARG A 37 -11.68 10.79 -4.33
N ASP A 38 -10.62 11.53 -4.61
CA ASP A 38 -10.60 12.51 -5.70
C ASP A 38 -9.88 12.00 -6.96
N LEU A 39 -9.11 10.91 -6.86
CA LEU A 39 -8.48 10.28 -8.01
C LEU A 39 -9.57 9.82 -9.01
N PRO A 40 -9.52 10.28 -10.28
CA PRO A 40 -10.50 9.90 -11.29
C PRO A 40 -10.15 8.50 -11.83
N LEU A 41 -10.61 7.47 -11.11
CA LEU A 41 -10.50 6.08 -11.54
C LEU A 41 -11.61 5.71 -12.51
N ARG A 42 -11.26 4.85 -13.46
CA ARG A 42 -12.19 4.17 -14.35
C ARG A 42 -12.12 2.65 -14.11
N PRO A 43 -13.19 1.92 -14.44
CA PRO A 43 -13.14 0.47 -14.44
C PRO A 43 -11.96 -0.06 -15.24
N HIS A 44 -11.29 -1.08 -14.70
CA HIS A 44 -10.11 -1.74 -15.28
C HIS A 44 -8.81 -0.90 -15.36
N ASP A 45 -8.76 0.26 -14.72
CA ASP A 45 -7.51 1.01 -14.61
C ASP A 45 -6.43 0.23 -13.86
N ARG A 46 -5.17 0.50 -14.21
CA ARG A 46 -3.98 -0.07 -13.61
C ARG A 46 -3.25 1.00 -12.82
N VAL A 47 -3.10 0.79 -11.51
CA VAL A 47 -2.52 1.77 -10.59
C VAL A 47 -1.18 1.24 -10.07
N LEU A 48 -0.14 2.07 -10.13
CA LEU A 48 1.13 1.85 -9.45
C LEU A 48 1.23 2.86 -8.29
N ASP A 49 1.36 2.33 -7.07
CA ASP A 49 1.58 3.11 -5.86
C ASP A 49 3.06 2.99 -5.44
N VAL A 50 3.79 4.11 -5.45
CA VAL A 50 5.23 4.18 -5.20
C VAL A 50 5.46 4.73 -3.79
N ALA A 51 6.29 4.03 -3.01
CA ALA A 51 6.39 4.22 -1.55
C ALA A 51 5.04 3.93 -0.87
N CYS A 52 4.47 2.76 -1.21
CA CYS A 52 3.12 2.38 -0.82
C CYS A 52 2.95 2.13 0.69
N GLY A 53 4.04 2.00 1.45
CA GLY A 53 4.01 1.73 2.89
C GLY A 53 3.15 0.50 3.22
N PRO A 54 2.20 0.60 4.16
CA PRO A 54 1.28 -0.50 4.51
C PRO A 54 0.14 -0.72 3.50
N GLY A 55 0.16 -0.03 2.35
CA GLY A 55 -0.78 -0.27 1.25
C GLY A 55 -2.19 0.30 1.45
N GLU A 56 -2.37 1.30 2.33
CA GLU A 56 -3.70 1.86 2.63
C GLU A 56 -4.37 2.50 1.40
N LEU A 57 -3.61 3.20 0.54
CA LEU A 57 -4.15 3.82 -0.67
C LEU A 57 -4.76 2.76 -1.60
N LEU A 58 -3.98 1.76 -2.00
CA LEU A 58 -4.46 0.69 -2.88
C LEU A 58 -5.66 -0.06 -2.29
N ARG A 59 -5.69 -0.27 -0.97
CA ARG A 59 -6.87 -0.84 -0.29
C ARG A 59 -8.12 0.01 -0.50
N LEU A 60 -8.02 1.33 -0.30
CA LEU A 60 -9.13 2.24 -0.48
C LEU A 60 -9.58 2.31 -1.94
N LEU A 61 -8.64 2.35 -2.89
CA LEU A 61 -8.94 2.37 -4.32
C LEU A 61 -9.65 1.08 -4.76
N SER A 62 -9.16 -0.09 -4.34
CA SER A 62 -9.79 -1.39 -4.67
C SER A 62 -11.17 -1.58 -4.04
N ASN A 63 -11.44 -0.94 -2.90
CA ASN A 63 -12.77 -0.93 -2.28
C ASN A 63 -13.73 0.03 -2.98
N ARG A 64 -13.22 1.16 -3.52
CA ARG A 64 -14.02 2.14 -4.26
C ARG A 64 -14.36 1.65 -5.66
N GLU A 65 -13.41 1.00 -6.34
CA GLU A 65 -13.59 0.44 -7.68
C GLU A 65 -13.04 -0.99 -7.78
N SER A 66 -13.94 -1.97 -7.70
CA SER A 66 -13.62 -3.40 -7.63
C SER A 66 -13.16 -4.01 -8.97
N THR A 67 -12.81 -3.21 -9.96
CA THR A 67 -12.30 -3.72 -11.24
C THR A 67 -10.90 -3.23 -11.57
N ILE A 68 -10.32 -2.37 -10.74
CA ILE A 68 -8.94 -1.91 -10.91
C ILE A 68 -7.94 -3.01 -10.56
N THR A 69 -6.72 -2.86 -11.08
CA THR A 69 -5.56 -3.64 -10.63
C THR A 69 -4.53 -2.70 -10.02
N GLY A 70 -4.22 -2.88 -8.74
CA GLY A 70 -3.24 -2.07 -8.01
C GLY A 70 -1.94 -2.82 -7.74
N VAL A 71 -0.80 -2.19 -7.95
CA VAL A 71 0.52 -2.69 -7.55
C VAL A 71 1.19 -1.67 -6.66
N GLY A 72 1.62 -2.08 -5.47
CA GLY A 72 2.35 -1.24 -4.53
C GLY A 72 3.81 -1.65 -4.49
N ILE A 73 4.71 -0.66 -4.51
CA ILE A 73 6.14 -0.87 -4.32
C ILE A 73 6.67 -0.02 -3.17
N ASP A 74 7.56 -0.60 -2.37
CA ASP A 74 8.23 0.10 -1.29
C ASP A 74 9.68 -0.37 -1.18
N VAL A 75 10.58 0.55 -0.80
CA VAL A 75 11.99 0.21 -0.58
C VAL A 75 12.17 -0.65 0.67
N SER A 76 11.29 -0.49 1.65
CA SER A 76 11.29 -1.26 2.90
C SER A 76 10.58 -2.60 2.70
N PRO A 77 11.31 -3.73 2.76
CA PRO A 77 10.67 -5.05 2.75
C PRO A 77 9.76 -5.27 3.99
N GLU A 78 10.02 -4.61 5.13
CA GLU A 78 9.12 -4.71 6.30
C GLU A 78 7.80 -3.96 6.08
N MET A 79 7.80 -2.83 5.35
CA MET A 79 6.57 -2.16 4.92
C MET A 79 5.71 -3.07 4.05
N ILE A 80 6.30 -3.76 3.09
CA ILE A 80 5.58 -4.72 2.23
C ILE A 80 5.03 -5.90 3.02
N ARG A 81 5.79 -6.42 4.01
CA ARG A 81 5.25 -7.44 4.94
C ARG A 81 4.04 -6.91 5.70
N THR A 82 4.10 -5.66 6.16
CA THR A 82 2.99 -5.00 6.86
C THR A 82 1.80 -4.80 5.93
N ALA A 83 2.01 -4.36 4.68
CA ALA A 83 0.97 -4.23 3.68
C ALA A 83 0.25 -5.56 3.42
N ARG A 84 0.99 -6.66 3.32
CA ARG A 84 0.39 -8.00 3.14
C ARG A 84 -0.47 -8.42 4.34
N ARG A 85 -0.03 -8.12 5.58
CA ARG A 85 -0.83 -8.39 6.79
C ARG A 85 -2.07 -7.53 6.87
N SER A 86 -1.98 -6.25 6.52
CA SER A 86 -3.09 -5.30 6.56
C SER A 86 -4.12 -5.50 5.43
N ASN A 87 -3.78 -6.28 4.40
CA ASN A 87 -4.59 -6.51 3.22
C ASN A 87 -4.73 -8.02 2.91
N PRO A 88 -5.40 -8.81 3.77
CA PRO A 88 -5.53 -10.27 3.58
C PRO A 88 -6.39 -10.56 2.35
N GLY A 89 -5.75 -10.89 1.22
CA GLY A 89 -6.38 -11.02 -0.10
C GLY A 89 -5.55 -10.40 -1.22
N ALA A 90 -4.60 -9.54 -0.85
CA ALA A 90 -3.56 -9.07 -1.75
C ALA A 90 -2.54 -10.19 -2.05
N GLU A 91 -2.10 -10.27 -3.30
CA GLU A 91 -1.12 -11.26 -3.73
C GLU A 91 0.31 -10.74 -3.54
N SER A 92 1.18 -11.62 -3.06
CA SER A 92 2.62 -11.35 -3.08
C SER A 92 3.15 -11.52 -4.50
N LEU A 93 3.74 -10.45 -5.03
CA LEU A 93 4.52 -10.55 -6.27
C LEU A 93 5.99 -10.78 -5.91
N THR A 94 6.70 -11.49 -6.77
CA THR A 94 8.16 -11.41 -6.83
C THR A 94 8.52 -10.16 -7.65
N PRO A 95 9.44 -9.29 -7.19
CA PRO A 95 10.33 -9.36 -6.02
C PRO A 95 9.70 -8.92 -4.68
N ARG A 96 10.39 -9.20 -3.55
CA ARG A 96 9.94 -9.01 -2.14
C ARG A 96 9.46 -7.59 -1.76
N HIS A 97 9.70 -6.61 -2.63
CA HIS A 97 9.41 -5.19 -2.42
C HIS A 97 8.09 -4.75 -3.09
N VAL A 98 7.29 -5.72 -3.52
CA VAL A 98 6.06 -5.52 -4.30
C VAL A 98 4.90 -6.27 -3.65
N PHE A 99 3.71 -5.68 -3.71
CA PHE A 99 2.45 -6.38 -3.45
C PHE A 99 1.40 -5.98 -4.47
N ARG A 100 0.43 -6.87 -4.74
CA ARG A 100 -0.69 -6.61 -5.65
C ARG A 100 -2.00 -6.60 -4.90
N ALA A 101 -2.71 -5.48 -4.96
CA ALA A 101 -4.10 -5.39 -4.55
C ALA A 101 -4.99 -5.71 -5.74
N THR A 102 -5.80 -6.76 -5.61
CA THR A 102 -6.92 -7.00 -6.52
C THR A 102 -8.21 -6.75 -5.75
N ALA A 103 -9.26 -6.44 -6.50
CA ALA A 103 -10.58 -6.25 -5.93
C ALA A 103 -10.99 -7.45 -5.07
N TRP A 104 -11.35 -7.14 -3.83
CA TRP A 104 -11.86 -8.12 -2.90
C TRP A 104 -13.19 -8.66 -3.41
N LYS A 105 -13.22 -9.95 -3.73
CA LYS A 105 -14.48 -10.70 -3.79
C LYS A 105 -14.92 -10.92 -2.34
N GLY A 106 -15.59 -9.92 -1.76
CA GLY A 106 -16.04 -10.00 -0.38
C GLY A 106 -16.81 -11.30 -0.13
N ILE A 107 -16.57 -11.91 1.03
CA ILE A 107 -17.63 -12.62 1.74
C ILE A 107 -18.66 -11.54 2.06
N ALA A 108 -19.73 -11.47 1.26
CA ALA A 108 -20.93 -10.75 1.66
C ALA A 108 -21.57 -11.49 2.87
N PRO A 109 -22.28 -10.78 3.76
CA PRO A 109 -22.96 -11.41 4.90
C PRO A 109 -23.97 -12.48 4.47
#